data_AF-A0A4S0Q9E7-F1
#
_entry.id   AF-A0A4S0Q9E7-F1
#
_cell.length_a   1.000
_cell.length_b   1.000
_cell.length_c   1.000
_cell.angle_alpha   90.00
_cell.angle_beta   90.00
_cell.angle_gamma   90.00
#
_symmetry.space_group_name_H-M   'P 1'
#
loop_
_entity.id
_entity.type
_entity.pdbx_description
1 polymer ?
#
loop_
_entity_poly.entity_id
_entity_poly.type
_entity_poly.pdbx_seq_one_letter_code
_entity_poly.pdbx_strand_id
1 'polypeptide(L)'
;ANIACTDPVFAEALDDFLILPDGIGVDMAAKLLYGAPFPDNLNGTDFVPAFLQASSRPLTVGLLGATRVNAEAASVKLAALALQPRFVVIHDGYFSAAEEPP
;
A
#
# COMPACT_ATOMS: atom_id res chain seq x y z
N ALA A 1 -1.02 19.17 -4.92
CA ALA A 1 -2.47 19.28 -5.17
C ALA A 1 -2.86 18.07 -6.00
N ASN A 2 -3.17 16.96 -5.32
CA ASN A 2 -3.07 15.61 -5.85
C ASN A 2 -4.45 14.95 -5.69
N ILE A 3 -5.17 14.70 -6.79
CA ILE A 3 -6.50 14.03 -6.95
C ILE A 3 -7.59 14.38 -5.92
N ALA A 4 -7.40 14.15 -4.62
CA ALA A 4 -8.33 14.49 -3.53
C ALA A 4 -8.71 15.97 -3.49
N CYS A 5 -7.86 16.88 -3.99
CA CYS A 5 -8.23 18.30 -4.09
C CYS A 5 -9.31 18.58 -5.16
N THR A 6 -9.47 17.67 -6.12
CA THR A 6 -10.34 17.82 -7.30
C THR A 6 -11.43 16.76 -7.39
N ASP A 7 -11.34 15.71 -6.58
CA ASP A 7 -12.29 14.60 -6.52
C ASP A 7 -12.80 14.43 -5.07
N PRO A 8 -14.04 14.87 -4.79
CA PRO A 8 -14.60 14.79 -3.43
C PRO A 8 -14.89 13.35 -3.00
N VAL A 9 -15.19 12.43 -3.93
CA VAL A 9 -15.43 11.02 -3.60
C VAL A 9 -14.13 10.37 -3.15
N PHE A 10 -13.04 10.65 -3.86
CA PHE A 10 -11.73 10.17 -3.44
C PHE A 10 -11.28 10.81 -2.12
N ALA A 11 -11.58 12.09 -1.88
CA ALA A 11 -11.25 12.75 -0.62
C ALA A 11 -11.99 12.12 0.58
N GLU A 12 -13.30 11.90 0.46
CA GLU A 12 -14.11 11.26 1.50
C GLU A 12 -13.63 9.84 1.78
N ALA A 13 -13.28 9.08 0.74
CA ALA A 13 -12.73 7.74 0.90
C ALA A 13 -11.43 7.72 1.71
N LEU A 14 -10.61 8.79 1.69
CA LEU A 14 -9.36 8.83 2.46
C LEU A 14 -9.57 9.06 3.96
N ASP A 15 -10.72 9.60 4.39
CA ASP A 15 -10.99 9.90 5.80
C ASP A 15 -11.09 8.62 6.66
N ASP A 16 -11.42 7.48 6.05
CA ASP A 16 -11.49 6.17 6.71
C ASP A 16 -10.14 5.43 6.74
N PHE A 17 -9.07 6.01 6.19
CA PHE A 17 -7.78 5.35 6.01
C PHE A 17 -6.66 5.98 6.83
N LEU A 18 -5.68 5.15 7.21
CA LEU A 18 -4.41 5.64 7.72
C LEU A 18 -3.56 6.16 6.56
N ILE A 19 -3.36 7.47 6.50
CA ILE A 19 -2.54 8.12 5.47
C ILE A 19 -1.09 8.25 5.95
N LEU A 20 -0.17 7.68 5.18
CA LEU A 20 1.27 7.72 5.48
C LEU A 20 1.98 8.67 4.50
N PRO A 21 3.06 9.36 4.95
CA PRO A 21 3.83 10.24 4.08
C PRO A 21 4.56 9.43 3.01
N ASP A 22 4.43 9.85 1.75
CA ASP A 22 5.15 9.26 0.61
C ASP A 22 5.80 10.37 -0.24
N GLY A 23 7.13 10.39 -0.21
CA GLY A 23 7.95 11.21 -1.09
C GLY A 23 8.37 12.58 -0.54
N ILE A 24 9.45 13.10 -1.14
CA ILE A 24 10.14 14.31 -0.70
C ILE A 24 9.27 15.58 -0.76
N GLY A 25 8.30 15.64 -1.67
CA GLY A 25 7.39 16.79 -1.79
C GLY A 25 6.51 16.96 -0.55
N VAL A 26 6.08 15.84 0.06
CA VAL A 26 5.28 15.82 1.29
C VAL A 26 6.14 16.23 2.49
N ASP A 27 7.40 15.80 2.54
CA ASP A 27 8.37 16.25 3.56
C ASP A 27 8.68 17.74 3.47
N MET A 28 8.86 18.27 2.27
CA MET A 28 9.09 19.70 2.05
C MET A 28 7.89 20.52 2.48
N ALA A 29 6.67 20.06 2.18
CA ALA A 29 5.44 20.70 2.63
C ALA A 29 5.34 20.67 4.17
N ALA A 30 5.66 19.54 4.81
CA ALA A 30 5.63 19.44 6.27
C ALA A 30 6.65 20.38 6.93
N LYS A 31 7.87 20.45 6.40
CA LYS A 31 8.88 21.43 6.85
C LYS A 31 8.38 22.87 6.74
N LEU A 32 7.73 23.22 5.63
CA LEU A 32 7.23 24.57 5.40
C LEU A 32 6.06 24.94 6.31
N LEU A 33 5.12 24.01 6.51
CA LEU A 33 3.87 24.26 7.25
C LEU A 33 4.02 24.06 8.77
N TYR A 34 4.85 23.10 9.18
CA TYR A 34 4.95 22.63 10.56
C TYR A 34 6.37 22.74 11.14
N GLY A 35 7.35 23.19 10.35
CA GLY A 35 8.72 23.43 10.81
C GLY A 35 9.63 22.21 10.89
N ALA A 36 9.12 21.01 10.60
CA ALA A 36 9.88 19.75 10.60
C ALA A 36 9.40 18.80 9.49
N PRO A 37 10.27 17.96 8.91
CA PRO A 37 9.85 16.89 8.00
C PRO A 37 9.14 15.76 8.75
N PHE A 38 8.60 14.80 8.00
CA PHE A 38 8.21 13.54 8.62
C PHE A 38 9.45 12.78 9.10
N PRO A 39 9.33 11.99 10.19
CA PRO A 39 10.46 11.25 10.75
C PRO A 39 10.99 10.19 9.78
N ASP A 40 10.10 9.58 9.00
CA ASP A 40 10.45 8.57 7.99
C ASP A 40 9.56 8.71 6.75
N ASN A 41 10.14 8.45 5.59
CA ASN A 41 9.43 8.34 4.32
C ASN A 41 8.86 6.92 4.20
N LEU A 42 7.60 6.73 4.58
CA LEU A 42 6.95 5.41 4.66
C LEU A 42 6.40 4.96 3.29
N ASN A 43 7.20 5.10 2.24
CA ASN A 43 6.85 4.59 0.92
C ASN A 43 6.50 3.09 1.01
N GLY A 44 5.42 2.70 0.33
CA GLY A 44 4.78 1.39 0.48
C GLY A 44 5.70 0.17 0.26
N THR A 45 6.82 0.34 -0.44
CA THR A 45 7.80 -0.74 -0.66
C THR A 45 8.60 -1.09 0.61
N ASP A 46 8.80 -0.13 1.50
CA ASP A 46 9.60 -0.31 2.72
C ASP A 46 8.72 -0.68 3.92
N PHE A 47 7.54 -0.03 4.04
CA PHE A 47 6.65 -0.24 5.18
C PHE A 47 6.05 -1.65 5.19
N VAL A 48 5.51 -2.13 4.06
CA VAL A 48 4.74 -3.39 4.02
C VAL A 48 5.61 -4.61 4.40
N PRO A 49 6.83 -4.79 3.84
CA PRO A 49 7.68 -5.91 4.25
C PRO A 49 8.13 -5.82 5.72
N ALA A 50 8.40 -4.61 6.22
CA ALA A 50 8.79 -4.41 7.62
C ALA A 50 7.62 -4.73 8.58
N PHE A 51 6.41 -4.28 8.24
CA PHE A 51 5.19 -4.58 8.99
C PHE A 51 4.92 -6.08 9.07
N LEU A 52 5.01 -6.79 7.93
CA LEU A 52 4.77 -8.23 7.88
C LEU A 52 5.79 -9.03 8.69
N GLN A 53 7.05 -8.59 8.74
CA GLN A 53 8.10 -9.20 9.56
C GLN A 53 7.91 -8.91 11.06
N ALA A 54 7.48 -7.69 11.41
CA ALA A 54 7.27 -7.28 12.79
C ALA A 54 5.98 -7.85 13.40
N SER A 55 5.02 -8.28 12.57
CA SER A 55 3.77 -8.87 13.03
C SER A 55 4.02 -10.19 13.76
N SER A 56 3.69 -10.22 15.05
CA SER A 56 3.72 -11.43 15.90
C SER A 56 2.48 -12.30 15.75
N ARG A 57 1.47 -11.84 14.99
CA ARG A 57 0.24 -12.57 14.73
C ARG A 57 0.34 -13.27 13.37
N PRO A 58 -0.16 -14.50 13.24
CA PRO A 58 -0.27 -15.16 11.95
C PRO A 58 -1.35 -14.45 11.12
N LEU A 59 -0.93 -13.70 10.10
CA LEU A 59 -1.81 -13.00 9.17
C LEU A 59 -2.06 -13.87 7.93
N THR A 60 -3.26 -13.80 7.35
CA THR A 60 -3.47 -14.25 5.96
C THR A 60 -3.47 -13.00 5.08
N VAL A 61 -2.56 -12.96 4.11
CA VAL A 61 -2.35 -11.81 3.21
C VAL A 61 -2.81 -12.18 1.81
N GLY A 62 -3.81 -11.46 1.31
CA GLY A 62 -4.29 -11.57 -0.07
C GLY A 62 -3.52 -10.65 -1.01
N LEU A 63 -3.03 -11.18 -2.13
CA LEU A 63 -2.34 -10.42 -3.17
C LEU A 63 -3.26 -10.24 -4.37
N LEU A 64 -3.53 -8.98 -4.70
CA LEU A 64 -4.39 -8.57 -5.81
C LEU A 64 -3.68 -7.46 -6.60
N GLY A 65 -3.59 -7.61 -7.92
CA GLY A 65 -3.01 -6.57 -8.78
C GLY A 65 -1.91 -7.07 -9.72
N ALA A 66 -1.38 -6.14 -10.53
CA ALA A 66 -0.35 -6.39 -11.56
C ALA A 66 -0.75 -7.50 -12.54
N THR A 67 0.22 -8.14 -13.20
CA THR A 67 -0.04 -9.37 -13.97
C THR A 67 0.02 -10.58 -13.04
N ARG A 68 -0.59 -11.70 -13.44
CA ARG A 68 -0.55 -12.95 -12.67
C ARG A 68 0.88 -13.36 -12.28
N VAL A 69 1.81 -13.32 -13.24
CA VAL A 69 3.22 -13.65 -13.04
C VAL A 69 3.86 -12.75 -11.97
N ASN A 70 3.55 -11.46 -11.99
CA ASN A 70 4.09 -10.51 -11.01
C ASN A 70 3.49 -10.73 -9.61
N ALA A 71 2.18 -10.99 -9.51
CA ALA A 71 1.53 -11.26 -8.23
C ALA A 71 2.05 -12.55 -7.58
N GLU A 72 2.27 -13.61 -8.37
CA GLU A 72 2.90 -14.85 -7.90
C GLU A 72 4.35 -14.63 -7.46
N ALA A 73 5.15 -13.89 -8.25
CA ALA A 73 6.52 -13.55 -7.88
C ALA A 73 6.59 -12.73 -6.59
N ALA A 74 5.64 -11.80 -6.37
CA ALA A 74 5.52 -11.05 -5.13
C ALA A 74 5.20 -11.96 -3.94
N SER A 75 4.28 -12.92 -4.11
CA SER A 75 3.95 -13.92 -3.08
C SER A 75 5.18 -14.70 -2.62
N VAL A 76 6.00 -15.17 -3.56
CA VAL A 76 7.22 -15.92 -3.25
C VAL A 76 8.23 -15.05 -2.49
N LYS A 77 8.44 -13.81 -2.93
CA LYS A 77 9.36 -12.87 -2.26
C LYS A 77 8.89 -12.53 -0.84
N LEU A 78 7.60 -12.25 -0.66
CA LEU A 78 7.04 -11.91 0.65
C LEU A 78 7.08 -13.10 1.61
N ALA A 79 6.79 -14.31 1.13
CA ALA A 79 6.91 -15.53 1.94
C ALA A 79 8.36 -15.81 2.37
N ALA A 80 9.35 -15.43 1.58
CA ALA A 80 10.76 -15.54 1.96
C ALA A 80 11.19 -14.48 3.01
N LEU A 81 10.53 -13.31 3.01
CA LEU A 81 10.82 -12.22 3.95
C LEU A 81 10.12 -12.39 5.30
N ALA A 82 8.87 -12.85 5.30
CA ALA A 82 8.07 -13.02 6.50
C ALA A 82 7.53 -14.46 6.56
N LEU A 83 8.07 -15.26 7.48
CA LEU A 83 7.75 -16.70 7.57
C LEU A 83 6.42 -16.99 8.28
N GLN A 84 5.87 -16.03 9.02
CA GLN A 84 4.64 -16.22 9.80
C GLN A 84 3.35 -16.00 8.98
N PRO A 85 3.24 -14.99 8.11
CA PRO A 85 2.04 -14.79 7.33
C PRO A 85 1.85 -15.85 6.24
N ARG A 86 0.60 -16.20 5.96
CA ARG A 86 0.22 -17.02 4.81
C ARG A 86 -0.18 -16.11 3.65
N PHE A 87 0.51 -16.24 2.52
CA PHE A 87 0.24 -15.44 1.31
C PHE A 87 -0.64 -16.21 0.33
N VAL A 88 -1.65 -15.54 -0.23
CA VAL A 88 -2.57 -16.10 -1.22
C VAL A 88 -2.72 -15.11 -2.38
N VAL A 89 -2.44 -15.54 -3.60
CA VAL A 89 -2.71 -14.73 -4.80
C VAL A 89 -4.19 -14.86 -5.16
N ILE A 90 -4.93 -13.77 -4.99
CA ILE A 90 -6.38 -13.71 -5.21
C ILE A 90 -6.66 -13.58 -6.71
N HIS A 91 -6.13 -12.55 -7.35
CA HIS A 91 -6.35 -12.27 -8.77
C HIS A 91 -5.27 -11.31 -9.29
N ASP A 92 -5.08 -11.25 -10.60
CA ASP A 92 -4.30 -10.17 -11.21
C ASP A 92 -5.11 -8.87 -11.26
N GLY A 93 -4.47 -7.76 -11.64
CA GLY A 93 -5.09 -6.43 -11.61
C GLY A 93 -5.90 -6.08 -12.85
N TYR A 94 -5.96 -6.95 -13.85
CA TYR A 94 -6.63 -6.69 -15.11
C TYR A 94 -7.96 -7.42 -15.15
N PHE A 95 -8.97 -6.82 -14.52
CA PHE A 95 -10.33 -7.33 -14.57
C PHE A 95 -10.94 -7.10 -15.94
N SER A 96 -11.72 -8.06 -16.41
CA SER A 96 -12.63 -7.81 -17.53
C SER A 96 -13.82 -6.97 -17.07
N ALA A 97 -14.53 -6.34 -18.03
CA ALA A 97 -15.73 -5.56 -17.74
C ALA A 97 -16.86 -6.38 -17.06
N ALA A 98 -16.80 -7.72 -17.12
CA ALA A 98 -17.74 -8.60 -16.44
C ALA A 98 -17.34 -8.91 -14.98
N GLU A 99 -16.09 -8.61 -14.60
CA GLU A 99 -15.51 -8.87 -13.29
C GLU A 99 -15.36 -7.60 -12.44
N GLU A 100 -15.48 -6.41 -13.04
CA GLU A 100 -15.58 -5.16 -12.30
C GLU A 100 -16.93 -5.09 -11.56
N PRO A 101 -16.92 -4.82 -10.24
CA PRO A 101 -18.15 -4.53 -9.51
C PRO A 101 -18.84 -3.30 -10.10
N PRO A 102 -20.20 -3.29 -10.14
CA PRO A 102 -20.96 -2.15 -10.66
C PRO A 102 -20.77 -0.87 -9.83
#